data_AF-A0A1F8ZVR1-F1
#
_entry.id   AF-A0A1F8ZVR1-F1
#
_cell.length_a   1.000
_cell.length_b   1.000
_cell.length_c   1.000
_cell.angle_alpha   90.00
_cell.angle_beta   90.00
_cell.angle_gamma   90.00
#
_symmetry.space_group_name_H-M   'P 1'
#
loop_
_entity.id
_entity.type
_entity.pdbx_description
1 polymer ?
#
loop_
_entity_poly.entity_id
_entity_poly.type
_entity_poly.pdbx_seq_one_letter_code
_entity_poly.pdbx_strand_id
1 'polypeptide(L)' 'MSKPIVLTFNEEELQTIERIDLDSDREGALNFVRETIGKKLKALSRPHCVTVFEVTYSPRQKEAFQPTGKNEHP' A
#
# COMPACT_ATOMS: atom_id res chain seq x y z
N MET A 1 -24.99 -11.20 0.65
CA MET A 1 -24.84 -10.33 -0.54
C MET A 1 -23.35 -10.18 -0.83
N SER A 2 -22.91 -10.54 -2.03
CA SER A 2 -21.51 -10.40 -2.47
C SER A 2 -21.21 -8.94 -2.76
N LYS A 3 -20.10 -8.39 -2.23
CA LYS A 3 -19.67 -7.02 -2.56
C LYS A 3 -18.97 -7.02 -3.93
N PRO A 4 -19.29 -6.09 -4.85
CA PRO A 4 -18.60 -6.01 -6.13
C PRO A 4 -17.13 -5.60 -5.94
N ILE A 5 -16.24 -6.23 -6.69
CA ILE A 5 -14.83 -5.84 -6.82
C ILE A 5 -14.71 -5.00 -8.10
N VAL A 6 -14.25 -3.76 -7.96
CA VAL A 6 -14.02 -2.85 -9.09
C VAL A 6 -12.51 -2.80 -9.36
N LEU A 7 -12.11 -3.08 -10.59
CA LEU A 7 -10.74 -2.94 -11.06
C LEU A 7 -10.66 -1.76 -12.03
N THR A 8 -9.79 -0.81 -11.73
CA THR A 8 -9.52 0.32 -12.61
C THR A 8 -8.33 -0.02 -13.51
N PHE A 9 -8.48 0.23 -14.82
CA PHE A 9 -7.44 0.02 -15.81
C PHE A 9 -7.04 1.36 -16.44
N ASN A 10 -5.76 1.50 -16.77
CA ASN A 10 -5.29 2.61 -17.59
C ASN A 10 -5.50 2.29 -19.09
N GLU A 11 -5.22 3.27 -19.96
CA GLU A 11 -5.42 3.12 -21.41
C GLU A 11 -4.55 2.00 -22.01
N GLU A 12 -3.29 1.87 -21.57
CA GLU A 12 -2.36 0.84 -22.04
C GLU A 12 -2.82 -0.58 -21.67
N GLU A 13 -3.33 -0.76 -20.45
CA GLU A 13 -3.91 -2.01 -19.98
C GLU A 13 -5.17 -2.36 -20.77
N LEU A 14 -6.01 -1.37 -21.09
CA LEU A 14 -7.20 -1.56 -21.92
C LEU A 14 -6.84 -2.00 -23.34
N GLN A 15 -5.91 -1.29 -24.00
CA GLN A 15 -5.42 -1.64 -25.34
C GLN A 15 -4.81 -3.05 -25.36
N THR A 16 -4.13 -3.45 -24.27
CA THR A 16 -3.58 -4.79 -24.14
C THR A 16 -4.67 -5.85 -24.10
N ILE A 17 -5.76 -5.61 -23.37
CA ILE A 17 -6.93 -6.50 -23.33
C ILE A 17 -7.56 -6.62 -24.71
N GLU A 18 -7.78 -5.48 -25.39
CA GLU A 18 -8.36 -5.46 -26.74
C GLU A 18 -7.51 -6.25 -27.74
N ARG A 19 -6.18 -6.09 -27.70
CA ARG A 19 -5.26 -6.87 -28.54
C ARG A 19 -5.37 -8.37 -28.27
N ILE A 20 -5.37 -8.77 -26.99
CA ILE A 20 -5.48 -10.18 -26.59
C ILE A 20 -6.77 -10.79 -27.12
N ASP A 21 -7.88 -10.06 -27.06
CA ASP A 21 -9.19 -10.51 -27.57
C ASP A 21 -9.17 -10.65 -29.10
N LEU A 22 -8.67 -9.63 -29.80
CA LEU A 22 -8.56 -9.61 -31.26
C LEU A 22 -7.71 -10.78 -31.80
N ASP A 23 -6.57 -11.04 -31.18
CA ASP A 23 -5.63 -12.09 -31.61
C ASP A 23 -5.96 -13.46 -31.00
N SER A 24 -6.95 -13.55 -30.10
CA SER A 24 -7.24 -14.74 -29.29
C SER A 24 -5.98 -15.30 -28.60
N ASP A 25 -5.10 -14.41 -28.14
CA ASP A 25 -3.80 -14.76 -27.56
C ASP A 25 -3.95 -15.31 -26.14
N ARG A 26 -4.00 -16.63 -26.04
CA ARG A 26 -4.12 -17.35 -24.76
C ARG A 26 -2.93 -17.09 -23.82
N GLU A 27 -1.71 -16.98 -24.33
CA GLU A 27 -0.53 -16.77 -23.50
C GLU A 27 -0.48 -15.34 -22.98
N GLY A 28 -0.77 -14.36 -23.85
CA GLY A 28 -0.94 -12.97 -23.48
C GLY A 28 -2.01 -12.78 -22.41
N ALA A 29 -3.16 -13.45 -22.54
CA ALA A 29 -4.22 -13.43 -21.54
C ALA A 29 -3.74 -13.91 -20.16
N LEU A 30 -3.04 -15.06 -20.12
CA LEU A 30 -2.53 -15.62 -18.86
C LEU A 30 -1.49 -14.69 -18.21
N ASN A 31 -0.60 -14.11 -19.01
CA ASN A 31 0.38 -13.15 -18.54
C ASN A 31 -0.29 -11.88 -17.99
N PHE A 32 -1.29 -11.34 -18.69
CA PHE A 32 -2.05 -10.18 -18.21
C PHE A 32 -2.76 -10.45 -16.89
N VAL A 33 -3.38 -11.64 -16.74
CA VAL A 33 -4.03 -12.03 -15.48
C VAL A 33 -3.01 -12.09 -14.33
N ARG A 34 -1.84 -12.71 -14.54
CA ARG A 34 -0.81 -12.85 -13.50
C ARG A 34 -0.19 -11.52 -13.12
N GLU A 35 0.22 -10.75 -14.11
CA GLU A 35 1.04 -9.56 -13.92
C GLU A 35 0.23 -8.30 -13.61
N THR A 36 -0.99 -8.18 -14.14
CA THR A 36 -1.83 -6.99 -13.99
C THR A 36 -2.93 -7.23 -12.98
N ILE A 37 -3.85 -8.15 -13.27
CA ILE A 37 -5.02 -8.41 -12.41
C ILE A 37 -4.56 -8.95 -11.05
N GLY A 38 -3.61 -9.87 -11.03
CA GLY A 38 -3.05 -10.45 -9.81
C GLY A 38 -2.45 -9.39 -8.86
N LYS A 39 -1.74 -8.39 -9.40
CA LYS A 39 -1.19 -7.29 -8.60
C LYS A 39 -2.29 -6.40 -8.03
N LYS A 40 -3.30 -6.05 -8.83
CA LYS A 40 -4.43 -5.23 -8.38
C LYS A 40 -5.27 -5.95 -7.32
N LEU A 41 -5.53 -7.25 -7.48
CA LEU A 41 -6.22 -8.06 -6.48
C LEU A 41 -5.41 -8.22 -5.18
N LYS A 42 -4.08 -8.38 -5.28
CA LYS A 42 -3.20 -8.36 -4.10
C LYS A 42 -3.25 -7.02 -3.37
N ALA A 43 -3.30 -5.90 -4.10
CA ALA A 43 -3.44 -4.59 -3.49
C ALA A 43 -4.79 -4.44 -2.76
N LEU A 44 -5.89 -4.91 -3.35
CA LEU A 44 -7.22 -4.85 -2.76
C LEU A 44 -7.41 -5.82 -1.58
N SER A 45 -6.68 -6.93 -1.55
CA SER A 45 -6.73 -7.92 -0.46
C SER A 45 -5.81 -7.59 0.70
N ARG A 46 -4.87 -6.64 0.54
CA ARG A 46 -4.09 -6.15 1.67
C ARG A 46 -5.04 -5.42 2.64
N PRO A 47 -4.97 -5.71 3.94
CA PRO A 47 -5.76 -4.99 4.93
C PRO A 47 -5.46 -3.49 4.83
N HIS A 48 -6.49 -2.68 4.57
CA HIS A 48 -6.39 -1.22 4.62
C HIS A 48 -6.05 -0.81 6.06
N CYS A 49 -5.00 0.01 6.21
CA CYS A 49 -4.46 0.58 7.46
C CYS A 49 -3.51 -0.32 8.27
N VAL A 50 -2.21 -0.17 8.04
CA VAL A 50 -1.21 -0.28 9.12
C VAL A 50 -0.62 1.11 9.30
N THR A 51 -1.02 1.81 10.36
CA THR A 51 -0.28 2.99 10.82
C THR A 51 1.07 2.51 11.33
N VAL A 52 2.13 2.70 10.54
CA VAL A 52 3.48 2.63 11.06
C VAL A 52 3.66 3.88 11.92
N PHE A 53 3.45 3.77 13.23
CA PHE A 53 4.08 4.71 14.13
C PHE A 53 5.58 4.43 14.04
N GLU A 54 6.31 5.23 13.26
CA GLU A 54 7.75 5.35 13.43
C GLU A 54 7.97 5.92 14.83
N VAL A 55 8.15 5.02 15.79
CA VAL A 55 8.60 5.41 17.11
C VAL A 55 10.10 5.63 16.99
N THR A 56 10.49 6.85 16.63
CA THR A 56 11.87 7.32 16.80
C THR A 56 12.14 7.49 18.30
N TYR A 57 12.18 6.38 19.07
CA TYR A 57 12.77 6.40 20.41
C TYR A 57 14.28 6.55 20.20
N SER A 58 14.75 7.79 20.23
CA SER A 58 16.15 8.06 20.50
C SER A 58 16.41 7.69 21.98
N PRO A 59 17.28 6.71 22.31
CA PRO A 59 17.48 6.21 23.68
C PRO A 59 17.91 7.27 24.71
N ARG A 60 18.28 8.48 24.29
CA ARG A 60 18.75 9.58 25.14
C ARG A 60 17.69 10.63 25.52
N GLN A 61 16.44 10.54 25.08
CA GLN A 61 15.43 11.56 25.41
C GLN A 61 15.07 11.66 26.91
N LYS A 62 15.44 10.66 27.74
CA LYS A 62 15.30 10.75 29.19
C LYS A 62 16.33 11.66 29.87
N GLU A 63 17.40 12.07 29.18
CA GLU A 63 18.46 12.89 29.78
C GLU A 63 18.18 14.41 29.72
N ALA A 64 17.17 14.84 28.95
CA ALA A 64 16.87 16.26 28.74
C ALA A 64 15.97 16.91 29.80
N PHE A 65 15.41 16.14 30.73
CA PHE A 65 14.58 16.66 31.82
C PHE A 65 15.28 16.48 33.17
N GLN A 66 16.30 17.29 33.43
CA GLN A 66 16.62 17.67 34.81
C GLN A 66 15.72 18.85 35.18
N PRO A 67 14.73 18.69 36.07
CA PRO A 67 14.03 19.84 36.62
C PRO A 67 15.04 20.65 37.46
N THR A 68 15.52 21.76 36.91
CA THR A 68 16.22 22.80 37.67
C THR A 68 15.22 23.53 38.56
N GLY A 69 14.79 22.85 39.62
CA GLY A 69 14.09 23.48 40.74
C GLY A 69 15.08 24.26 41.59
N LYS A 70 15.36 25.51 41.20
CA LYS A 70 15.87 26.53 42.12
C LYS A 70 14.78 26.74 43.18
N ASN A 71 15.02 26.31 44.42
CA ASN A 71 14.27 26.80 45.57
C ASN A 71 15.16 27.78 46.32
N GLU A 72 14.89 29.07 46.10
CA GLU A 72 15.40 30.19 46.87
C GLU A 72 14.52 30.41 48.11
N HIS A 73 15.16 30.46 49.29
CA HIS A 73 14.83 31.19 50.54
C HIS A 73 13.53 30.85 51.32
N PRO A 74 13.44 31.11 52.65
CA PRO A 74 14.23 32.03 53.49
C PRO A 74 15.04 31.42 54.64
#